data_AF-A0A499UF78-F1
#
_entry.id   AF-A0A499UF78-F1
#
_cell.length_a   1.000
_cell.length_b   1.000
_cell.length_c   1.000
_cell.angle_alpha   90.00
_cell.angle_beta   90.00
_cell.angle_gamma   90.00
#
_symmetry.space_group_name_H-M   'P 1'
#
loop_
_entity.id
_entity.type
_entity.pdbx_description
1 polymer ?
#
loop_
_entity_poly.entity_id
_entity_poly.type
_entity_poly.pdbx_seq_one_letter_code
_entity_poly.pdbx_strand_id
1 'polypeptide(L)'
;MSAEAAAINLGRTVATRVVRLWLEPRRREQESRMEMSALVRRRVPGLRAQRGVERQFEQIADAVAARLEPMSGHEFRGLEEGGRQAALDAVTAAFGRADLSDEAILGSDANPAELARRVRASAPPPAGLGEAATHFYELVLAECCDCYVRILQRLPVFTERGIAELLGRVGELGPELSRVLERLPVRSLYAPQGVDQDAAFRREYLEFLSRTLDEVELFSFTAGQAPRTKLSVAYVSLRVRTDGDGRAVRRTADGSADRIRTGIGDWDRAEQESSASVRVEAALGQSPRVLLRGEAGSGKTTLLNWLAVTAARGAFGGDLADWNGLVPVLVKLRHYANRELPRLEQLLDVTAGPLTGHMPAAWADRQFQAGRVLLLVDGLDELVAGERRKVRDWLRLLLSAYPDTRSVVTTRPTAAHGDWLRSEGFARWAWTG
;
A
#
# COMPACT_ATOMS: atom_id res chain seq x y z
N MET A 1 -55.79 -39.95 -10.72
CA MET A 1 -55.05 -39.69 -11.98
C MET A 1 -53.82 -40.57 -11.96
N SER A 2 -53.43 -41.17 -13.09
CA SER A 2 -52.24 -42.03 -13.18
C SER A 2 -50.95 -41.21 -13.19
N ALA A 3 -49.82 -41.79 -12.77
CA ALA A 3 -48.51 -41.13 -12.80
C ALA A 3 -48.12 -40.62 -14.21
N GLU A 4 -48.61 -41.28 -15.26
CA GLU A 4 -48.48 -40.83 -16.66
C GLU A 4 -49.12 -39.45 -16.89
N ALA A 5 -50.33 -39.22 -16.38
CA ALA A 5 -51.00 -37.92 -16.49
C ALA A 5 -50.26 -36.82 -15.71
N ALA A 6 -49.61 -37.18 -14.60
CA ALA A 6 -48.79 -36.24 -13.83
C ALA A 6 -47.48 -35.88 -14.53
N ALA A 7 -46.81 -36.85 -15.17
CA ALA A 7 -45.61 -36.61 -15.96
C ALA A 7 -45.89 -35.67 -17.15
N ILE A 8 -47.02 -35.84 -17.83
CA ILE A 8 -47.46 -34.94 -18.91
C ILE A 8 -47.72 -33.53 -18.39
N ASN A 9 -48.39 -33.39 -17.23
CA ASN A 9 -48.64 -32.08 -16.62
C ASN A 9 -47.34 -31.38 -16.19
N LEU A 10 -46.37 -32.13 -15.68
CA LEU A 10 -45.05 -31.62 -15.34
C LEU A 10 -44.27 -31.18 -16.59
N GLY A 11 -44.27 -32.00 -17.65
CA GLY A 11 -43.68 -31.65 -18.94
C GLY A 11 -44.29 -30.37 -19.53
N ARG A 12 -45.62 -30.24 -19.48
CA ARG A 12 -46.34 -29.03 -19.87
C ARG A 12 -45.93 -27.83 -19.02
N THR A 13 -45.73 -28.01 -17.72
CA THR A 13 -45.31 -26.93 -16.81
C THR A 13 -43.90 -26.44 -17.15
N VAL A 14 -42.94 -27.36 -17.36
CA VAL A 14 -41.58 -27.03 -17.78
C VAL A 14 -41.58 -26.30 -19.12
N ALA A 15 -42.27 -26.85 -20.13
CA ALA A 15 -42.38 -26.24 -21.46
C ALA A 15 -43.01 -24.83 -21.37
N THR A 16 -44.09 -24.69 -20.60
CA THR A 16 -44.78 -23.40 -20.41
C THR A 16 -43.83 -22.35 -19.81
N ARG A 17 -43.00 -22.73 -18.83
CA ARG A 17 -42.04 -21.82 -18.21
C ARG A 17 -40.98 -21.34 -19.20
N VAL A 18 -40.38 -22.25 -19.97
CA VAL A 18 -39.38 -21.93 -21.00
C VAL A 18 -39.95 -20.94 -22.02
N VAL A 19 -41.18 -21.19 -22.47
CA VAL A 19 -41.82 -20.38 -23.50
C VAL A 19 -42.17 -18.99 -22.98
N ARG A 20 -42.63 -18.86 -21.73
CA ARG A 20 -42.92 -17.54 -21.16
C ARG A 20 -41.67 -16.65 -21.17
N LEU A 21 -40.51 -17.21 -20.82
CA LEU A 21 -39.24 -16.46 -20.86
C LEU A 21 -38.82 -16.06 -22.28
N TRP A 22 -39.12 -16.92 -23.25
CA TRP A 22 -38.89 -16.60 -24.66
C TRP A 22 -39.78 -15.47 -25.16
N LEU A 23 -41.06 -15.46 -24.76
CA LEU A 23 -42.06 -14.50 -25.23
C LEU A 23 -42.12 -13.19 -24.43
N GLU A 24 -41.59 -13.16 -23.19
CA GLU A 24 -41.51 -11.97 -22.34
C GLU A 24 -40.12 -11.31 -22.41
N PRO A 25 -39.91 -10.29 -23.27
CA PRO A 25 -38.76 -9.42 -23.13
C PRO A 25 -39.00 -8.46 -21.96
N ARG A 26 -38.27 -8.68 -20.86
CA ARG A 26 -38.16 -7.83 -19.65
C ARG A 26 -39.48 -7.24 -19.13
N ARG A 27 -39.92 -7.78 -17.98
CA ARG A 27 -40.51 -7.01 -16.87
C ARG A 27 -41.76 -6.18 -17.20
N ARG A 28 -42.69 -6.72 -18.00
CA ARG A 28 -44.07 -6.25 -17.95
C ARG A 28 -44.83 -7.10 -16.94
N GLU A 29 -44.96 -6.61 -15.71
CA GLU A 29 -45.70 -7.28 -14.63
C GLU A 29 -47.12 -7.70 -15.06
N GLN A 30 -47.74 -6.98 -16.01
CA GLN A 30 -49.05 -7.31 -16.57
C GLN A 30 -49.05 -8.54 -17.51
N GLU A 31 -47.94 -8.87 -18.16
CA GLU A 31 -47.85 -10.01 -19.09
C GLU A 31 -47.60 -11.33 -18.36
N SER A 32 -46.99 -11.28 -17.17
CA SER A 32 -46.73 -12.45 -16.30
C SER A 32 -47.99 -13.22 -15.87
N ARG A 33 -49.15 -12.55 -15.87
CA ARG A 33 -50.47 -13.10 -15.50
C ARG A 33 -51.26 -13.66 -16.69
N MET A 34 -50.78 -13.50 -17.93
CA MET A 34 -51.52 -13.95 -19.11
C MET A 34 -51.38 -15.46 -19.33
N GLU A 35 -52.44 -16.11 -19.82
CA GLU A 35 -52.36 -17.49 -20.28
C GLU A 35 -51.43 -17.63 -21.48
N MET A 36 -50.80 -18.79 -21.62
CA MET A 36 -49.82 -19.07 -22.68
C MET A 36 -50.38 -18.82 -24.08
N SER A 37 -51.61 -19.26 -24.33
CA SER A 37 -52.32 -19.06 -25.61
C SER A 37 -52.53 -17.57 -25.94
N ALA A 38 -52.73 -16.72 -24.92
CA ALA A 38 -52.84 -15.27 -25.09
C ALA A 38 -51.49 -14.63 -25.43
N LEU A 39 -50.39 -15.10 -24.83
CA LEU A 39 -49.03 -14.65 -25.13
C LEU A 39 -48.63 -14.99 -26.57
N VAL A 40 -48.92 -16.21 -27.03
CA VAL A 40 -48.66 -16.65 -28.41
C VAL A 40 -49.45 -15.82 -29.41
N ARG A 41 -50.76 -15.61 -29.17
CA ARG A 41 -51.62 -14.78 -30.04
C ARG A 41 -51.14 -13.35 -30.19
N ARG A 42 -50.59 -12.78 -29.12
CA ARG A 42 -50.10 -11.40 -29.09
C ARG A 42 -48.77 -11.24 -29.81
N ARG A 43 -47.90 -12.25 -29.81
CA ARG A 43 -46.53 -12.15 -30.32
C ARG A 43 -46.33 -12.75 -31.71
N VAL A 44 -47.12 -13.74 -32.08
CA VAL A 44 -46.99 -14.45 -33.35
C VAL A 44 -48.09 -14.00 -34.32
N PRO A 45 -47.75 -13.29 -35.41
CA PRO A 45 -48.74 -12.87 -36.40
C PRO A 45 -49.22 -14.05 -37.25
N GLY A 46 -50.54 -14.18 -37.40
CA GLY A 46 -51.19 -15.16 -38.28
C GLY A 46 -51.52 -16.50 -37.61
N LEU A 47 -52.72 -17.02 -37.91
CA LEU A 47 -53.28 -18.22 -37.26
C LEU A 47 -52.47 -19.51 -37.52
N ARG A 48 -51.86 -19.63 -38.71
CA ARG A 48 -51.03 -20.81 -39.04
C ARG A 48 -49.74 -20.86 -38.23
N ALA A 49 -49.08 -19.71 -38.06
CA ALA A 49 -47.87 -19.59 -37.26
C ALA A 49 -48.16 -19.79 -35.77
N GLN A 50 -49.25 -19.22 -35.25
CA GLN A 50 -49.71 -19.44 -33.86
C GLN A 50 -49.89 -20.93 -33.57
N ARG A 51 -50.66 -21.64 -34.41
CA ARG A 51 -50.86 -23.09 -34.27
C ARG A 51 -49.59 -23.92 -34.48
N GLY A 52 -48.62 -23.41 -35.26
CA GLY A 52 -47.32 -24.07 -35.44
C GLY A 52 -46.49 -24.01 -34.16
N VAL A 53 -46.45 -22.84 -33.53
CA VAL A 53 -45.76 -22.58 -32.28
C VAL A 53 -46.41 -23.35 -31.11
N GLU A 54 -47.74 -23.34 -30.99
CA GLU A 54 -48.46 -24.14 -29.98
C GLU A 54 -48.14 -25.63 -30.09
N ARG A 55 -48.12 -26.20 -31.32
CA ARG A 55 -47.76 -27.60 -31.55
C ARG A 55 -46.31 -27.92 -31.19
N GLN A 56 -45.37 -26.99 -31.44
CA GLN A 56 -43.98 -27.19 -31.02
C GLN A 56 -43.85 -27.23 -29.50
N PHE A 57 -44.68 -26.48 -28.76
CA PHE A 57 -44.66 -26.51 -27.30
C PHE A 57 -45.26 -27.78 -26.73
N GLU A 58 -46.34 -28.28 -27.33
CA GLU A 58 -46.88 -29.60 -27.01
C GLU A 58 -45.82 -30.69 -27.25
N GLN A 59 -45.10 -30.64 -28.38
CA GLN A 59 -43.99 -31.56 -28.65
C GLN A 59 -42.85 -31.48 -27.62
N ILE A 60 -42.52 -30.28 -27.12
CA ILE A 60 -41.52 -30.13 -26.05
C ILE A 60 -42.04 -30.72 -24.74
N ALA A 61 -43.31 -30.47 -24.40
CA ALA A 61 -43.94 -31.04 -23.21
C ALA A 61 -43.96 -32.58 -23.25
N ASP A 62 -44.32 -33.15 -24.41
CA ASP A 62 -44.34 -34.58 -24.65
C ASP A 62 -42.93 -35.18 -24.58
N ALA A 63 -41.92 -34.49 -25.14
CA ALA A 63 -40.53 -34.92 -25.06
C ALA A 63 -39.99 -34.93 -23.61
N VAL A 64 -40.37 -33.94 -22.79
CA VAL A 64 -40.04 -33.91 -21.36
C VAL A 64 -40.77 -35.03 -20.62
N ALA A 65 -42.06 -35.26 -20.89
CA ALA A 65 -42.82 -36.34 -20.28
C ALA A 65 -42.21 -37.73 -20.61
N ALA A 66 -41.92 -37.99 -21.89
CA ALA A 66 -41.27 -39.22 -22.34
C ALA A 66 -39.87 -39.42 -21.72
N ARG A 67 -39.18 -38.33 -21.36
CA ARG A 67 -37.89 -38.39 -20.67
C ARG A 67 -38.03 -38.78 -19.19
N LEU A 68 -39.14 -38.42 -18.55
CA LEU A 68 -39.43 -38.70 -17.13
C LEU A 68 -40.12 -40.06 -16.90
N GLU A 69 -40.79 -40.60 -17.92
CA GLU A 69 -41.47 -41.92 -17.87
C GLU A 69 -40.58 -43.08 -17.40
N PRO A 70 -39.35 -43.27 -17.92
CA PRO A 70 -38.49 -44.39 -17.49
C PRO A 70 -38.12 -44.33 -16.00
N MET A 71 -37.97 -43.12 -15.44
CA MET A 71 -37.67 -42.90 -14.03
C MET A 71 -38.81 -43.36 -13.12
N SER A 72 -40.04 -43.30 -13.63
CA SER A 72 -41.24 -43.73 -12.90
C SER A 72 -41.41 -45.26 -12.87
N GLY A 73 -40.76 -46.00 -13.79
CA GLY A 73 -40.99 -47.44 -13.98
C GLY A 73 -39.82 -48.38 -13.68
N HIS A 74 -38.56 -47.94 -13.82
CA HIS A 74 -37.40 -48.84 -13.71
C HIS A 74 -36.67 -48.77 -12.35
N GLU A 75 -36.49 -47.59 -11.76
CA GLU A 75 -35.75 -47.43 -10.49
C GLU A 75 -36.63 -47.51 -9.23
N PHE A 76 -37.95 -47.28 -9.36
CA PHE A 76 -38.87 -47.14 -8.20
C PHE A 76 -40.05 -48.13 -8.24
N ARG A 77 -39.85 -49.36 -8.73
CA ARG A 77 -40.91 -50.39 -8.82
C ARG A 77 -41.65 -50.69 -7.52
N GLY A 78 -41.04 -50.45 -6.36
CA GLY A 78 -41.63 -50.64 -5.04
C GLY A 78 -42.39 -49.43 -4.47
N LEU A 79 -42.37 -48.28 -5.15
CA LEU A 79 -43.07 -47.08 -4.70
C LEU A 79 -44.56 -47.17 -5.09
N GLU A 80 -45.47 -46.96 -4.15
CA GLU A 80 -46.91 -46.93 -4.42
C GLU A 80 -47.26 -45.83 -5.43
N GLU A 81 -48.27 -46.10 -6.27
CA GLU A 81 -48.73 -45.17 -7.31
C GLU A 81 -49.12 -43.80 -6.73
N GLY A 82 -49.73 -43.78 -5.52
CA GLY A 82 -50.05 -42.55 -4.81
C GLY A 82 -48.82 -41.74 -4.38
N GLY A 83 -47.72 -42.41 -3.99
CA GLY A 83 -46.45 -41.77 -3.64
C GLY A 83 -45.74 -41.17 -4.86
N ARG A 84 -45.78 -41.86 -6.01
CA ARG A 84 -45.27 -41.34 -7.28
C ARG A 84 -46.04 -40.09 -7.73
N GLN A 85 -47.37 -40.17 -7.70
CA GLN A 85 -48.24 -39.05 -8.04
C GLN A 85 -47.96 -37.83 -7.16
N ALA A 86 -47.89 -38.03 -5.83
CA ALA A 86 -47.64 -36.95 -4.88
C ALA A 86 -46.27 -36.28 -5.10
N ALA A 87 -45.23 -37.05 -5.44
CA ALA A 87 -43.91 -36.51 -5.76
C ALA A 87 -43.93 -35.69 -7.06
N LEU A 88 -44.56 -36.18 -8.13
CA LEU A 88 -44.68 -35.46 -9.41
C LEU A 88 -45.49 -34.16 -9.27
N ASP A 89 -46.58 -34.19 -8.50
CA ASP A 89 -47.39 -33.02 -8.20
C ASP A 89 -46.60 -32.00 -7.37
N ALA A 90 -45.77 -32.48 -6.42
CA ALA A 90 -44.87 -31.63 -5.65
C ALA A 90 -43.79 -30.97 -6.53
N VAL A 91 -43.19 -31.70 -7.49
CA VAL A 91 -42.23 -31.12 -8.45
C VAL A 91 -42.91 -30.06 -9.32
N THR A 92 -44.13 -30.35 -9.78
CA THR A 92 -44.94 -29.40 -10.56
C THR A 92 -45.20 -28.11 -9.78
N ALA A 93 -45.57 -28.23 -8.50
CA ALA A 93 -45.75 -27.10 -7.61
C ALA A 93 -44.44 -26.33 -7.35
N ALA A 94 -43.32 -27.04 -7.19
CA ALA A 94 -41.99 -26.44 -7.01
C ALA A 94 -41.59 -25.59 -8.23
N PHE A 95 -41.70 -26.12 -9.44
CA PHE A 95 -41.47 -25.37 -10.69
C PHE A 95 -42.48 -24.22 -10.89
N GLY A 96 -43.70 -24.37 -10.39
CA GLY A 96 -44.73 -23.33 -10.39
C GLY A 96 -44.42 -22.14 -9.45
N ARG A 97 -43.58 -22.34 -8.43
CA ARG A 97 -43.21 -21.29 -7.46
C ARG A 97 -41.77 -20.79 -7.60
N ALA A 98 -40.90 -21.58 -8.20
CA ALA A 98 -39.49 -21.25 -8.40
C ALA A 98 -39.31 -19.96 -9.21
N ASP A 99 -38.32 -19.16 -8.81
CA ASP A 99 -37.79 -18.08 -9.63
C ASP A 99 -36.91 -18.68 -10.73
N LEU A 100 -37.48 -18.77 -11.93
CA LEU A 100 -36.83 -19.25 -13.15
C LEU A 100 -36.52 -18.11 -14.13
N SER A 101 -36.46 -16.87 -13.63
CA SER A 101 -36.16 -15.68 -14.44
C SER A 101 -34.79 -15.75 -15.11
N ASP A 102 -34.59 -14.99 -16.20
CA ASP A 102 -33.29 -14.90 -16.87
C ASP A 102 -32.16 -14.53 -15.91
N GLU A 103 -32.41 -13.59 -14.99
CA GLU A 103 -31.44 -13.15 -13.98
C GLU A 103 -31.07 -14.28 -13.04
N ALA A 104 -32.05 -15.06 -12.59
CA ALA A 104 -31.80 -16.24 -11.78
C ALA A 104 -30.99 -17.30 -12.54
N ILE A 105 -31.31 -17.57 -13.81
CA ILE A 105 -30.60 -18.57 -14.62
C ILE A 105 -29.16 -18.12 -14.93
N LEU A 106 -28.97 -16.89 -15.40
CA LEU A 106 -27.65 -16.33 -15.71
C LEU A 106 -26.78 -16.17 -14.46
N GLY A 107 -27.37 -15.79 -13.32
CA GLY A 107 -26.68 -15.76 -12.03
C GLY A 107 -26.25 -17.14 -11.51
N SER A 108 -26.78 -18.23 -12.07
CA SER A 108 -26.35 -19.61 -11.80
C SER A 108 -25.50 -20.21 -12.92
N ASP A 109 -24.99 -19.36 -13.83
CA ASP A 109 -24.22 -19.75 -15.02
C ASP A 109 -24.93 -20.78 -15.91
N ALA A 110 -26.27 -20.75 -15.89
CA ALA A 110 -27.11 -21.75 -16.52
C ALA A 110 -26.70 -23.20 -16.17
N ASN A 111 -26.26 -23.43 -14.93
CA ASN A 111 -25.88 -24.75 -14.44
C ASN A 111 -27.11 -25.50 -13.89
N PRO A 112 -27.49 -26.66 -14.47
CA PRO A 112 -28.64 -27.45 -14.01
C PRO A 112 -28.61 -27.83 -12.52
N ALA A 113 -27.42 -28.13 -11.99
CA ALA A 113 -27.27 -28.58 -10.61
C ALA A 113 -27.40 -27.43 -9.59
N GLU A 114 -26.90 -26.24 -9.94
CA GLU A 114 -27.10 -25.03 -9.13
C GLU A 114 -28.58 -24.61 -9.14
N LEU A 115 -29.22 -24.68 -10.32
CA LEU A 115 -30.65 -24.41 -10.43
C LEU A 115 -31.47 -25.38 -9.56
N ALA A 116 -31.19 -26.68 -9.65
CA ALA A 116 -31.88 -27.69 -8.84
C ALA A 116 -31.68 -27.47 -7.33
N ARG A 117 -30.51 -26.99 -6.89
CA ARG A 117 -30.27 -26.61 -5.49
C ARG A 117 -31.10 -25.40 -5.07
N ARG A 118 -31.17 -24.36 -5.90
CA ARG A 118 -31.96 -23.16 -5.62
C ARG A 118 -33.47 -23.43 -5.59
N VAL A 119 -33.96 -24.26 -6.51
CA VAL A 119 -35.36 -24.68 -6.53
C VAL A 119 -35.69 -25.50 -5.28
N ARG A 120 -34.81 -26.41 -4.84
CA ARG A 120 -34.98 -27.15 -3.57
C ARG A 120 -34.99 -26.25 -2.35
N ALA A 121 -34.12 -25.23 -2.32
CA ALA A 121 -34.06 -24.29 -1.21
C ALA A 121 -35.36 -23.46 -1.08
N SER A 122 -36.03 -23.16 -2.20
CA SER A 122 -37.28 -22.41 -2.22
C SER A 122 -38.54 -23.29 -2.12
N ALA A 123 -38.45 -24.56 -2.52
CA ALA A 123 -39.51 -25.55 -2.45
C ALA A 123 -38.94 -26.89 -1.95
N PRO A 124 -38.79 -27.07 -0.63
CA PRO A 124 -38.36 -28.35 -0.06
C PRO A 124 -39.42 -29.43 -0.28
N PRO A 125 -39.04 -30.72 -0.22
CA PRO A 125 -39.99 -31.82 -0.34
C PRO A 125 -41.11 -31.70 0.73
N PRO A 126 -42.39 -31.94 0.37
CA PRO A 126 -43.50 -31.90 1.31
C PRO A 126 -43.29 -32.79 2.55
N ALA A 127 -43.59 -32.25 3.73
CA ALA A 127 -43.61 -33.01 4.98
C ALA A 127 -44.75 -34.04 4.93
N GLY A 128 -44.41 -35.30 4.64
CA GLY A 128 -45.37 -36.39 4.45
C GLY A 128 -45.02 -37.36 3.31
N LEU A 129 -44.03 -37.02 2.47
CA LEU A 129 -43.45 -37.98 1.53
C LEU A 129 -42.58 -39.00 2.30
N GLY A 130 -42.77 -40.28 2.02
CA GLY A 130 -41.86 -41.32 2.49
C GLY A 130 -40.44 -41.15 1.91
N GLU A 131 -39.46 -41.87 2.45
CA GLU A 131 -38.05 -41.77 2.04
C GLU A 131 -37.86 -42.04 0.53
N ALA A 132 -38.48 -43.11 0.01
CA ALA A 132 -38.43 -43.45 -1.40
C ALA A 132 -39.12 -42.40 -2.30
N ALA A 133 -40.22 -41.80 -1.84
CA ALA A 133 -40.94 -40.76 -2.58
C ALA A 133 -40.17 -39.42 -2.58
N THR A 134 -39.44 -39.15 -1.50
CA THR A 134 -38.56 -37.98 -1.37
C THR A 134 -37.35 -38.11 -2.30
N HIS A 135 -36.73 -39.29 -2.35
CA HIS A 135 -35.63 -39.53 -3.29
C HIS A 135 -36.08 -39.41 -4.75
N PHE A 136 -37.26 -39.95 -5.07
CA PHE A 136 -37.87 -39.80 -6.39
C PHE A 136 -38.16 -38.32 -6.74
N TYR A 137 -38.69 -37.53 -5.79
CA TYR A 137 -38.87 -36.08 -5.95
C TYR A 137 -37.54 -35.38 -6.32
N GLU A 138 -36.46 -35.66 -5.60
CA GLU A 138 -35.17 -35.01 -5.83
C GLU A 138 -34.58 -35.32 -7.22
N LEU A 139 -34.67 -36.57 -7.67
CA LEU A 139 -34.19 -37.00 -8.97
C LEU A 139 -35.01 -36.37 -10.10
N VAL A 140 -36.34 -36.44 -10.01
CA VAL A 140 -37.23 -35.86 -11.03
C VAL A 140 -37.07 -34.35 -11.10
N LEU A 141 -36.92 -33.68 -9.96
CA LEU A 141 -36.67 -32.25 -9.91
C LEU A 141 -35.34 -31.88 -10.59
N ALA A 142 -34.27 -32.64 -10.34
CA ALA A 142 -32.98 -32.43 -10.98
C ALA A 142 -33.04 -32.62 -12.50
N GLU A 143 -33.68 -33.70 -12.97
CA GLU A 143 -33.87 -33.93 -14.41
C GLU A 143 -34.75 -32.87 -15.07
N CYS A 144 -35.79 -32.38 -14.38
CA CYS A 144 -36.59 -31.26 -14.87
C CYS A 144 -35.74 -29.98 -15.01
N CYS A 145 -34.83 -29.71 -14.08
CA CYS A 145 -33.92 -28.57 -14.16
C CYS A 145 -32.93 -28.71 -15.32
N ASP A 146 -32.41 -29.91 -15.56
CA ASP A 146 -31.55 -30.21 -16.71
C ASP A 146 -32.29 -30.03 -18.04
N CYS A 147 -33.49 -30.62 -18.17
CA CYS A 147 -34.34 -30.42 -19.35
C CYS A 147 -34.62 -28.94 -19.59
N TYR A 148 -35.02 -28.22 -18.54
CA TYR A 148 -35.32 -26.80 -18.60
C TYR A 148 -34.15 -25.98 -19.14
N VAL A 149 -32.96 -26.14 -18.54
CA VAL A 149 -31.74 -25.43 -18.95
C VAL A 149 -31.35 -25.78 -20.38
N ARG A 150 -31.38 -27.07 -20.76
CA ARG A 150 -31.01 -27.50 -22.12
C ARG A 150 -31.95 -26.96 -23.19
N ILE A 151 -33.25 -26.92 -22.91
CA ILE A 151 -34.21 -26.34 -23.85
C ILE A 151 -33.95 -24.83 -23.95
N LEU A 152 -33.75 -24.15 -22.81
CA LEU A 152 -33.50 -22.72 -22.77
C LEU A 152 -32.22 -22.33 -23.54
N GLN A 153 -31.13 -23.07 -23.38
CA GLN A 153 -29.86 -22.85 -24.08
C GLN A 153 -29.96 -23.02 -25.61
N ARG A 154 -30.96 -23.77 -26.09
CA ARG A 154 -31.21 -23.96 -27.53
C ARG A 154 -32.06 -22.84 -28.14
N LEU A 155 -32.62 -21.95 -27.32
CA LEU A 155 -33.43 -20.84 -27.81
C LEU A 155 -32.55 -19.64 -28.21
N PRO A 156 -32.73 -19.06 -29.41
CA PRO A 156 -31.90 -17.95 -29.90
C PRO A 156 -31.85 -16.74 -28.96
N VAL A 157 -32.96 -16.43 -28.30
CA VAL A 157 -33.09 -15.30 -27.37
C VAL A 157 -32.20 -15.46 -26.13
N PHE A 158 -31.97 -16.69 -25.69
CA PHE A 158 -31.09 -16.95 -24.55
C PHE A 158 -29.61 -16.70 -24.91
N THR A 159 -29.20 -17.05 -26.12
CA THR A 159 -27.84 -16.79 -26.62
C THR A 159 -27.54 -15.30 -26.70
N GLU A 160 -28.46 -14.49 -27.23
CA GLU A 160 -28.30 -13.02 -27.29
C GLU A 160 -28.18 -12.39 -25.90
N ARG A 161 -29.01 -12.85 -24.95
CA ARG A 161 -28.97 -12.40 -23.55
C ARG A 161 -27.69 -12.84 -22.82
N GLY A 162 -27.24 -14.07 -23.05
CA GLY A 162 -25.99 -14.59 -22.50
C GLY A 162 -24.76 -13.82 -22.96
N ILE A 163 -24.73 -13.38 -24.23
CA ILE A 163 -23.64 -12.52 -24.75
C ILE A 163 -23.62 -11.17 -24.03
N ALA A 164 -24.78 -10.54 -23.82
CA ALA A 164 -24.86 -9.25 -23.12
C ALA A 164 -24.38 -9.35 -21.66
N GLU A 165 -24.77 -10.42 -20.95
CA GLU A 165 -24.31 -10.70 -19.59
C GLU A 165 -22.79 -10.94 -19.53
N LEU A 166 -22.25 -11.75 -20.45
CA LEU A 166 -20.81 -11.98 -20.53
C LEU A 166 -20.03 -10.68 -20.80
N LEU A 167 -20.52 -9.83 -21.71
CA LEU A 167 -19.91 -8.52 -21.97
C LEU A 167 -19.98 -7.60 -20.74
N GLY A 168 -21.06 -7.67 -19.95
CA GLY A 168 -21.19 -6.96 -18.69
C GLY A 168 -20.13 -7.39 -17.66
N ARG A 169 -20.04 -8.70 -17.37
CA ARG A 169 -19.06 -9.26 -16.42
C ARG A 169 -17.61 -8.99 -16.82
N VAL A 170 -17.30 -9.11 -18.12
CA VAL A 170 -15.96 -8.77 -18.64
C VAL A 170 -15.66 -7.28 -18.47
N GLY A 171 -16.65 -6.41 -18.61
CA GLY A 171 -16.51 -4.98 -18.33
C GLY A 171 -16.17 -4.67 -16.87
N GLU A 172 -16.68 -5.46 -15.92
CA GLU A 172 -16.42 -5.31 -14.48
C GLU A 172 -15.02 -5.77 -14.05
N LEU A 173 -14.39 -6.69 -14.80
CA LEU A 173 -13.02 -7.14 -14.53
C LEU A 173 -11.97 -6.03 -14.71
N GLY A 174 -12.22 -5.06 -15.58
CA GLY A 174 -11.28 -3.95 -15.83
C GLY A 174 -10.97 -3.14 -14.56
N PRO A 175 -11.99 -2.56 -13.89
CA PRO A 175 -11.82 -1.87 -12.62
C PRO A 175 -11.15 -2.72 -11.52
N GLU A 176 -11.45 -4.02 -11.44
CA GLU A 176 -10.82 -4.91 -10.47
C GLU A 176 -9.32 -5.11 -10.76
N LEU A 177 -8.96 -5.34 -12.02
CA LEU A 177 -7.57 -5.48 -12.43
C LEU A 177 -6.79 -4.19 -12.20
N SER A 178 -7.37 -3.02 -12.49
CA SER A 178 -6.76 -1.72 -12.19
C SER A 178 -6.44 -1.57 -10.70
N ARG A 179 -7.38 -1.92 -9.81
CA ARG A 179 -7.16 -1.86 -8.35
C ARG A 179 -6.06 -2.83 -7.89
N VAL A 180 -5.92 -3.99 -8.52
CA VAL A 180 -4.85 -4.94 -8.21
C VAL A 180 -3.50 -4.41 -8.67
N LEU A 181 -3.41 -3.85 -9.88
CA LEU A 181 -2.18 -3.28 -10.41
C LEU A 181 -1.71 -2.06 -9.61
N GLU A 182 -2.62 -1.20 -9.14
CA GLU A 182 -2.30 -0.08 -8.25
C GLU A 182 -1.70 -0.51 -6.92
N ARG A 183 -1.97 -1.73 -6.46
CA ARG A 183 -1.46 -2.28 -5.21
C ARG A 183 -0.14 -3.05 -5.38
N LEU A 184 0.33 -3.26 -6.60
CA LEU A 184 1.62 -3.92 -6.83
C LEU A 184 2.76 -2.92 -6.59
N PRO A 185 3.81 -3.32 -5.86
CA PRO A 185 4.95 -2.45 -5.61
C PRO A 185 5.63 -2.04 -6.92
N VAL A 186 5.83 -0.74 -7.10
CA VAL A 186 6.58 -0.19 -8.23
C VAL A 186 8.04 -0.61 -8.10
N ARG A 187 8.45 -1.59 -8.90
CA ARG A 187 9.85 -2.01 -8.98
C ARG A 187 10.64 -0.97 -9.74
N SER A 188 11.73 -0.48 -9.16
CA SER A 188 12.67 0.43 -9.81
C SER A 188 14.10 -0.10 -9.66
N LEU A 189 15.06 0.49 -10.38
CA LEU A 189 16.49 0.15 -10.23
C LEU A 189 16.95 0.18 -8.76
N TYR A 190 16.38 1.11 -7.98
CA TYR A 190 16.72 1.32 -6.57
C TYR A 190 15.76 0.62 -5.60
N ALA A 191 14.73 -0.07 -6.11
CA ALA A 191 13.76 -0.83 -5.32
C ALA A 191 13.32 -2.10 -6.08
N PRO A 192 14.24 -3.05 -6.34
CA PRO A 192 13.95 -4.25 -7.14
C PRO A 192 12.86 -5.14 -6.51
N GLN A 193 12.67 -5.05 -5.19
CA GLN A 193 11.66 -5.78 -4.43
C GLN A 193 10.49 -4.91 -3.95
N GLY A 194 10.42 -3.64 -4.38
CA GLY A 194 9.42 -2.67 -3.91
C GLY A 194 9.89 -1.78 -2.75
N VAL A 195 9.04 -0.83 -2.35
CA VAL A 195 9.31 0.18 -1.29
C VAL A 195 8.40 0.02 -0.07
N ASP A 196 7.62 -1.05 0.00
CA ASP A 196 6.51 -1.20 0.95
C ASP A 196 6.95 -1.19 2.42
N GLN A 197 8.22 -1.51 2.68
CA GLN A 197 8.80 -1.61 4.03
C GLN A 197 9.61 -0.37 4.45
N ASP A 198 9.82 0.60 3.55
CA ASP A 198 10.70 1.75 3.81
C ASP A 198 10.19 2.63 4.96
N ALA A 199 8.88 2.89 4.98
CA ALA A 199 8.25 3.71 6.00
C ALA A 199 8.21 2.99 7.36
N ALA A 200 8.04 1.66 7.35
CA ALA A 200 8.07 0.85 8.57
C ALA A 200 9.48 0.87 9.18
N PHE A 201 10.50 0.53 8.40
CA PHE A 201 11.89 0.54 8.85
C PHE A 201 12.34 1.94 9.29
N ARG A 202 11.97 2.99 8.54
CA ARG A 202 12.28 4.37 8.91
C ARG A 202 11.76 4.70 10.32
N ARG A 203 10.51 4.37 10.64
CA ARG A 203 9.95 4.65 11.97
C ARG A 203 10.71 3.91 13.06
N GLU A 204 10.97 2.62 12.87
CA GLU A 204 11.71 1.80 13.83
C GLU A 204 13.13 2.33 14.05
N TYR A 205 13.83 2.70 12.99
CA TYR A 205 15.16 3.30 13.04
C TYR A 205 15.17 4.62 13.83
N LEU A 206 14.25 5.55 13.54
CA LEU A 206 14.17 6.83 14.24
C LEU A 206 13.80 6.65 15.71
N GLU A 207 12.88 5.73 16.03
CA GLU A 207 12.49 5.42 17.40
C GLU A 207 13.65 4.80 18.19
N PHE A 208 14.48 3.98 17.54
CA PHE A 208 15.69 3.42 18.13
C PHE A 208 16.73 4.52 18.42
N LEU A 209 17.05 5.37 17.45
CA LEU A 209 17.99 6.47 17.66
C LEU A 209 17.55 7.43 18.77
N SER A 210 16.27 7.80 18.78
CA SER A 210 15.67 8.66 19.81
C SER A 210 15.79 8.07 21.21
N ARG A 211 15.83 6.74 21.35
CA ARG A 211 16.03 6.05 22.63
C ARG A 211 17.52 5.94 22.99
N THR A 212 18.36 5.50 22.07
CA THR A 212 19.77 5.17 22.35
C THR A 212 20.68 6.40 22.45
N LEU A 213 20.38 7.48 21.71
CA LEU A 213 21.21 8.69 21.70
C LEU A 213 20.74 9.80 22.65
N ASP A 214 19.59 9.63 23.31
CA ASP A 214 19.05 10.61 24.28
C ASP A 214 19.63 10.44 25.69
N GLU A 215 20.53 9.48 25.92
CA GLU A 215 21.24 9.32 27.20
C GLU A 215 22.60 10.05 27.17
N VAL A 216 22.83 10.98 28.12
CA VAL A 216 24.17 11.53 28.40
C VAL A 216 24.63 11.08 29.78
N GLU A 217 25.83 10.53 29.84
CA GLU A 217 26.58 10.40 31.09
C GLU A 217 27.16 11.77 31.47
N LEU A 218 26.63 12.38 32.53
CA LEU A 218 27.18 13.63 33.06
C LEU A 218 28.46 13.30 33.84
N PHE A 219 29.61 13.75 33.33
CA PHE A 219 30.86 13.66 34.07
C PHE A 219 30.76 14.46 35.37
N SER A 220 30.53 13.75 36.48
CA SER A 220 30.66 14.28 37.83
C SER A 220 32.12 14.15 38.27
N PHE A 221 32.72 15.23 38.77
CA PHE A 221 34.05 15.21 39.40
C PHE A 221 34.05 14.54 40.79
N THR A 222 32.91 14.01 41.26
CA THR A 222 32.83 13.23 42.51
C THR A 222 32.82 11.74 42.21
N ALA A 223 33.64 10.97 42.94
CA ALA A 223 33.78 9.53 42.81
C ALA A 223 32.45 8.81 43.12
N GLY A 224 31.70 8.51 42.06
CA GLY A 224 30.41 7.83 42.07
C GLY A 224 29.89 7.70 40.63
N GLN A 225 29.00 6.74 40.36
CA GLN A 225 28.42 6.53 39.03
C GLN A 225 27.87 7.86 38.47
N ALA A 226 28.33 8.25 37.28
CA ALA A 226 27.91 9.45 36.58
C ALA A 226 26.38 9.45 36.38
N PRO A 227 25.63 10.48 36.81
CA PRO A 227 24.20 10.53 36.61
C PRO A 227 23.87 10.59 35.12
N ARG A 228 23.02 9.64 34.66
CA ARG A 228 22.49 9.62 33.29
C ARG A 228 21.30 10.57 33.19
N THR A 229 21.36 11.57 32.30
CA THR A 229 20.29 12.56 32.10
C THR A 229 19.89 12.62 30.63
N LYS A 230 18.62 12.96 30.38
CA LYS A 230 18.08 13.07 29.01
C LYS A 230 18.68 14.26 28.27
N LEU A 231 19.32 14.00 27.13
CA LEU A 231 19.98 14.98 26.26
C LEU A 231 18.99 16.04 25.75
N SER A 232 17.75 15.61 25.49
CA SER A 232 16.63 16.47 25.08
C SER A 232 16.18 17.50 26.10
N VAL A 233 16.56 17.38 27.38
CA VAL A 233 16.17 18.30 28.46
C VAL A 233 17.31 19.27 28.82
N ALA A 234 18.56 18.92 28.48
CA ALA A 234 19.75 19.60 29.00
C ALA A 234 20.58 20.37 27.94
N TYR A 235 20.13 20.45 26.68
CA TYR A 235 20.86 21.20 25.66
C TYR A 235 20.67 22.72 25.83
N VAL A 236 21.76 23.43 26.15
CA VAL A 236 21.83 24.91 26.13
C VAL A 236 22.46 25.34 24.81
N SER A 237 21.74 26.16 24.03
CA SER A 237 22.17 26.65 22.72
C SER A 237 23.54 27.33 22.79
N LEU A 238 24.49 26.82 22.01
CA LEU A 238 25.89 27.28 22.00
C LEU A 238 26.12 28.38 20.96
N ARG A 239 27.19 29.17 21.12
CA ARG A 239 27.58 30.23 20.16
C ARG A 239 28.79 29.79 19.32
N VAL A 240 28.82 30.27 18.09
CA VAL A 240 29.83 29.94 17.08
C VAL A 240 30.26 31.22 16.37
N ARG A 241 31.55 31.35 16.07
CA ARG A 241 32.12 32.44 15.25
C ARG A 241 32.42 31.96 13.83
N THR A 242 32.28 32.85 12.85
CA THR A 242 32.79 32.61 11.50
C THR A 242 34.32 32.61 11.55
N ASP A 243 34.96 31.56 11.03
CA ASP A 243 36.42 31.49 10.92
C ASP A 243 36.84 32.15 9.60
N GLY A 244 36.80 33.49 9.56
CA GLY A 244 37.18 34.31 8.41
C GLY A 244 38.69 34.58 8.35
N ASP A 245 39.32 34.35 7.20
CA ASP A 245 40.75 34.59 6.96
C ASP A 245 41.08 36.10 7.01
N GLY A 246 41.35 36.62 8.21
CA GLY A 246 41.99 37.92 8.41
C GLY A 246 43.50 37.82 8.19
N ARG A 247 43.97 37.66 6.95
CA ARG A 247 45.36 38.04 6.62
C ARG A 247 45.45 39.55 6.71
N ALA A 248 45.97 40.04 7.83
CA ALA A 248 46.44 41.41 7.97
C ALA A 248 47.56 41.67 6.95
N VAL A 249 47.18 42.16 5.76
CA VAL A 249 48.11 42.80 4.83
C VAL A 249 48.43 44.15 5.43
N ARG A 250 49.57 44.25 6.12
CA ARG A 250 50.25 45.52 6.40
C ARG A 250 50.54 46.20 5.06
N ARG A 251 49.67 47.12 4.63
CA ARG A 251 50.02 48.12 3.61
C ARG A 251 50.72 49.27 4.32
N THR A 252 52.03 49.30 4.19
CA THR A 252 52.84 50.50 4.38
C THR A 252 52.50 51.49 3.26
N ALA A 253 51.93 52.64 3.58
CA ALA A 253 51.93 53.83 2.73
C ALA A 253 51.82 55.08 3.62
N ASP A 254 52.99 55.64 3.84
CA ASP A 254 53.37 57.04 4.03
C ASP A 254 52.36 58.14 3.63
N GLY A 255 52.41 59.30 4.32
CA GLY A 255 52.03 60.58 3.73
C GLY A 255 50.95 61.45 4.39
N SER A 256 51.39 62.27 5.35
CA SER A 256 51.00 63.68 5.60
C SER A 256 49.59 64.09 6.09
N ALA A 257 49.62 64.57 7.34
CA ALA A 257 49.20 65.90 7.80
C ALA A 257 47.72 66.29 7.92
N ASP A 258 47.40 66.61 9.18
CA ASP A 258 46.57 67.72 9.64
C ASP A 258 45.07 67.48 9.86
N ARG A 259 44.72 67.21 11.14
CA ARG A 259 43.84 68.08 11.93
C ARG A 259 43.63 67.52 13.34
N ILE A 260 44.24 68.18 14.32
CA ILE A 260 43.83 68.09 15.73
C ILE A 260 42.58 68.97 15.89
N ARG A 261 41.47 68.42 16.40
CA ARG A 261 40.64 69.07 17.45
C ARG A 261 39.49 68.18 17.97
N THR A 262 39.66 67.82 19.24
CA THR A 262 38.69 67.88 20.36
C THR A 262 37.43 67.00 20.35
N GLY A 263 37.39 66.08 21.34
CA GLY A 263 36.34 66.13 22.36
C GLY A 263 35.28 65.03 22.33
N ILE A 264 35.51 63.99 23.14
CA ILE A 264 34.51 63.27 23.95
C ILE A 264 33.34 62.65 23.17
N GLY A 265 33.48 61.36 22.83
CA GLY A 265 32.39 60.53 22.33
C GLY A 265 32.80 59.17 21.73
N ASP A 266 34.05 58.74 21.90
CA ASP A 266 34.64 57.64 21.12
C ASP A 266 34.81 56.33 21.91
N TRP A 267 33.77 55.96 22.67
CA TRP A 267 33.67 54.64 23.30
C TRP A 267 32.64 53.71 22.61
N ASP A 268 31.93 54.20 21.58
CA ASP A 268 30.86 53.45 20.87
C ASP A 268 31.23 53.03 19.43
N ARG A 269 32.49 53.16 18.99
CA ARG A 269 32.91 52.77 17.62
C ARG A 269 34.08 51.81 17.52
N ALA A 270 34.69 51.40 18.62
CA ALA A 270 35.79 50.44 18.64
C ALA A 270 35.35 48.98 18.89
N GLU A 271 34.05 48.72 19.13
CA GLU A 271 33.52 47.36 19.36
C GLU A 271 32.82 46.73 18.14
N GLN A 272 32.62 47.48 17.05
CA GLN A 272 31.89 47.01 15.86
C GLN A 272 32.71 46.19 14.82
N GLU A 273 34.01 45.93 15.04
CA GLU A 273 34.84 45.10 14.14
C GLU A 273 35.31 43.78 14.77
N SER A 274 34.59 43.29 15.78
CA SER A 274 34.85 41.97 16.39
C SER A 274 33.86 40.93 15.86
N SER A 275 34.39 39.85 15.24
CA SER A 275 33.63 38.85 14.49
C SER A 275 32.30 38.41 15.14
N ALA A 276 31.20 38.50 14.39
CA ALA A 276 29.86 38.17 14.86
C ALA A 276 29.77 36.72 15.37
N SER A 277 29.48 36.57 16.66
CA SER A 277 29.09 35.29 17.25
C SER A 277 27.61 35.02 16.94
N VAL A 278 27.32 33.87 16.32
CA VAL A 278 25.97 33.44 15.89
C VAL A 278 25.60 32.17 16.67
N ARG A 279 24.30 31.93 16.90
CA ARG A 279 23.82 30.65 17.49
C ARG A 279 24.14 29.48 16.55
N VAL A 280 24.52 28.32 17.09
CA VAL A 280 24.83 27.10 16.31
C VAL A 280 23.71 26.79 15.31
N GLU A 281 22.45 26.92 15.73
CA GLU A 281 21.27 26.59 14.95
C GLU A 281 21.13 27.48 13.71
N ALA A 282 21.37 28.78 13.86
CA ALA A 282 21.36 29.74 12.75
C ALA A 282 22.53 29.49 11.77
N ALA A 283 23.71 29.14 12.30
CA ALA A 283 24.88 28.78 11.48
C ALA A 283 24.65 27.50 10.66
N LEU A 284 23.97 26.51 11.26
CA LEU A 284 23.58 25.26 10.59
C LEU A 284 22.48 25.48 9.55
N GLY A 285 21.51 26.37 9.81
CA GLY A 285 20.44 26.70 8.87
C GLY A 285 20.92 27.42 7.59
N GLN A 286 22.02 28.17 7.66
CA GLN A 286 22.54 28.97 6.54
C GLN A 286 23.32 28.17 5.48
N SER A 287 23.71 26.93 5.75
CA SER A 287 24.55 26.17 4.82
C SER A 287 24.21 24.67 4.86
N PRO A 288 24.06 24.01 3.70
CA PRO A 288 23.74 22.58 3.66
C PRO A 288 24.89 21.71 4.19
N ARG A 289 26.12 22.22 4.20
CA ARG A 289 27.33 21.50 4.62
C ARG A 289 28.13 22.37 5.59
N VAL A 290 28.34 21.86 6.80
CA VAL A 290 28.96 22.61 7.90
C VAL A 290 30.09 21.83 8.55
N LEU A 291 31.26 22.46 8.68
CA LEU A 291 32.39 21.96 9.46
C LEU A 291 32.44 22.73 10.80
N LEU A 292 32.14 22.02 11.88
CA LEU A 292 32.18 22.54 13.25
C LEU A 292 33.53 22.24 13.90
N ARG A 293 34.24 23.29 14.31
CA ARG A 293 35.52 23.21 15.02
C ARG A 293 35.33 23.55 16.49
N GLY A 294 35.90 22.78 17.41
CA GLY A 294 35.87 23.12 18.84
C GLY A 294 36.91 22.37 19.64
N GLU A 295 37.35 22.94 20.76
CA GLU A 295 38.36 22.36 21.65
C GLU A 295 37.93 21.02 22.27
N ALA A 296 38.86 20.30 22.89
CA ALA A 296 38.53 19.11 23.67
C ALA A 296 37.46 19.44 24.73
N GLY A 297 36.44 18.59 24.90
CA GLY A 297 35.40 18.81 25.92
C GLY A 297 34.33 19.87 25.57
N SER A 298 34.39 20.54 24.41
CA SER A 298 33.39 21.53 23.94
C SER A 298 32.00 20.98 23.60
N GLY A 299 31.76 19.67 23.82
CA GLY A 299 30.44 19.07 23.58
C GLY A 299 30.08 18.79 22.11
N LYS A 300 31.05 18.73 21.19
CA LYS A 300 30.81 18.42 19.75
C LYS A 300 30.03 17.12 19.52
N THR A 301 30.44 16.03 20.16
CA THR A 301 29.73 14.74 20.10
C THR A 301 28.33 14.87 20.70
N THR A 302 28.17 15.63 21.78
CA THR A 302 26.87 15.92 22.40
C THR A 302 25.95 16.68 21.44
N LEU A 303 26.49 17.66 20.70
CA LEU A 303 25.75 18.40 19.68
C LEU A 303 25.29 17.50 18.53
N LEU A 304 26.17 16.62 18.02
CA LEU A 304 25.77 15.67 16.97
C LEU A 304 24.70 14.68 17.46
N ASN A 305 24.83 14.18 18.70
CA ASN A 305 23.79 13.35 19.30
C ASN A 305 22.47 14.12 19.47
N TRP A 306 22.52 15.38 19.91
CA TRP A 306 21.34 16.25 20.00
C TRP A 306 20.67 16.46 18.63
N LEU A 307 21.46 16.73 17.58
CA LEU A 307 20.94 16.85 16.20
C LEU A 307 20.28 15.54 15.76
N ALA A 308 20.90 14.39 16.03
CA ALA A 308 20.34 13.09 15.68
C ALA A 308 19.01 12.81 16.40
N VAL A 309 18.93 13.06 17.72
CA VAL A 309 17.71 12.85 18.52
C VAL A 309 16.60 13.81 18.09
N THR A 310 16.93 15.09 17.86
CA THR A 310 15.96 16.12 17.47
C THR A 310 15.42 15.85 16.06
N ALA A 311 16.28 15.43 15.13
CA ALA A 311 15.87 14.98 13.80
C ALA A 311 14.96 13.74 13.86
N ALA A 312 15.32 12.76 14.69
CA ALA A 312 14.54 11.54 14.85
C ALA A 312 13.14 11.78 15.44
N ARG A 313 13.00 12.82 16.28
CA ARG A 313 11.71 13.23 16.86
C ARG A 313 10.92 14.19 15.99
N GLY A 314 11.52 14.75 14.94
CA GLY A 314 10.91 15.82 14.14
C GLY A 314 10.61 17.06 14.99
N ALA A 315 11.51 17.40 15.91
CA ALA A 315 11.30 18.43 16.93
C ALA A 315 12.17 19.69 16.71
N PHE A 316 12.72 19.89 15.50
CA PHE A 316 13.42 21.14 15.20
C PHE A 316 12.45 22.31 15.14
N GLY A 317 12.84 23.45 15.70
CA GLY A 317 12.14 24.72 15.60
C GLY A 317 13.03 25.83 15.06
N GLY A 318 12.44 26.99 14.77
CA GLY A 318 13.17 28.18 14.29
C GLY A 318 13.92 27.92 12.98
N ASP A 319 15.19 28.34 12.93
CA ASP A 319 16.06 28.28 11.74
C ASP A 319 16.35 26.85 11.24
N LEU A 320 16.02 25.83 12.03
CA LEU A 320 16.21 24.41 11.68
C LEU A 320 14.89 23.69 11.37
N ALA A 321 13.75 24.37 11.33
CA ALA A 321 12.44 23.73 11.10
C ALA A 321 12.41 22.87 9.83
N ASP A 322 13.13 23.29 8.77
CA ASP A 322 13.24 22.57 7.50
C ASP A 322 14.06 21.27 7.59
N TRP A 323 14.65 20.96 8.75
CA TRP A 323 15.37 19.72 9.01
C TRP A 323 14.42 18.63 9.53
N ASN A 324 13.17 18.98 9.86
CA ASN A 324 12.14 18.01 10.21
C ASN A 324 11.83 17.11 9.02
N GLY A 325 11.85 15.80 9.25
CA GLY A 325 11.66 14.80 8.19
C GLY A 325 12.96 14.31 7.55
N LEU A 326 14.12 14.84 7.93
CA LEU A 326 15.41 14.24 7.59
C LEU A 326 15.70 13.00 8.46
N VAL A 327 16.43 12.06 7.88
CA VAL A 327 16.93 10.84 8.50
C VAL A 327 18.38 11.10 8.95
N PRO A 328 18.64 11.16 10.26
CA PRO A 328 20.00 11.35 10.76
C PRO A 328 20.83 10.09 10.56
N VAL A 329 22.00 10.21 9.95
CA VAL A 329 22.98 9.15 9.75
C VAL A 329 24.27 9.55 10.47
N LEU A 330 24.52 8.95 11.63
CA LEU A 330 25.68 9.27 12.47
C LEU A 330 26.84 8.31 12.18
N VAL A 331 27.96 8.86 11.72
CA VAL A 331 29.20 8.14 11.42
C VAL A 331 30.28 8.55 12.43
N LYS A 332 30.65 7.63 13.31
CA LYS A 332 31.71 7.83 14.32
C LYS A 332 33.05 7.37 13.75
N LEU A 333 33.87 8.29 13.26
CA LEU A 333 35.11 8.00 12.53
C LEU A 333 36.11 7.15 13.32
N ARG A 334 36.10 7.25 14.65
CA ARG A 334 36.92 6.43 15.55
C ARG A 334 36.76 4.92 15.41
N HIS A 335 35.59 4.46 14.94
CA HIS A 335 35.34 3.02 14.68
C HIS A 335 35.98 2.53 13.38
N TYR A 336 36.41 3.46 12.53
CA TYR A 336 37.01 3.19 11.23
C TYR A 336 38.52 3.51 11.20
N ALA A 337 39.11 3.82 12.35
CA ALA A 337 40.57 3.90 12.49
C ALA A 337 41.17 2.53 12.12
N ASN A 338 42.09 2.52 11.16
CA ASN A 338 42.73 1.35 10.55
C ASN A 338 41.75 0.34 9.91
N ARG A 339 40.54 0.76 9.54
CA ARG A 339 39.55 -0.05 8.82
C ARG A 339 39.12 0.64 7.53
N GLU A 340 38.43 -0.10 6.67
CA GLU A 340 37.77 0.50 5.51
C GLU A 340 36.58 1.36 5.97
N LEU A 341 36.37 2.49 5.29
CA LEU A 341 35.21 3.34 5.52
C LEU A 341 33.93 2.63 5.06
N PRO A 342 32.79 2.90 5.71
CA PRO A 342 31.56 2.20 5.40
C PRO A 342 31.10 2.49 3.97
N ARG A 343 30.64 1.45 3.28
CA ARG A 343 29.82 1.62 2.09
C ARG A 343 28.47 2.22 2.47
N LEU A 344 27.74 2.72 1.49
CA LEU A 344 26.42 3.36 1.68
C LEU A 344 25.45 2.48 2.49
N GLU A 345 25.43 1.17 2.21
CA GLU A 345 24.58 0.19 2.90
C GLU A 345 25.03 -0.11 4.33
N GLN A 346 26.29 0.22 4.67
CA GLN A 346 26.91 -0.08 5.97
C GLN A 346 26.94 1.13 6.90
N LEU A 347 26.42 2.28 6.47
CA LEU A 347 26.48 3.52 7.26
C LEU A 347 25.77 3.41 8.61
N LEU A 348 24.81 2.50 8.72
CA LEU A 348 24.02 2.30 9.93
C LEU A 348 24.61 1.23 10.85
N ASP A 349 25.59 0.43 10.41
CA ASP A 349 26.04 -0.76 11.15
C ASP A 349 26.60 -0.41 12.53
N VAL A 350 27.31 0.72 12.65
CA VAL A 350 27.91 1.16 13.91
C VAL A 350 26.88 1.77 14.87
N THR A 351 25.86 2.45 14.35
CA THR A 351 24.91 3.20 15.20
C THR A 351 23.59 2.49 15.43
N ALA A 352 23.18 1.61 14.53
CA ALA A 352 21.94 0.84 14.59
C ALA A 352 22.13 -0.60 14.10
N GLY A 353 23.30 -1.21 14.33
CA GLY A 353 23.60 -2.59 13.96
C GLY A 353 22.54 -3.64 14.31
N PRO A 354 21.84 -3.57 15.48
CA PRO A 354 20.74 -4.50 15.77
C PRO A 354 19.57 -4.45 14.78
N LEU A 355 19.39 -3.33 14.06
CA LEU A 355 18.30 -3.13 13.10
C LEU A 355 18.71 -3.43 11.66
N THR A 356 20.00 -3.42 11.33
CA THR A 356 20.44 -3.56 9.93
C THR A 356 20.10 -4.92 9.32
N GLY A 357 19.87 -5.96 10.14
CA GLY A 357 19.41 -7.27 9.70
C GLY A 357 18.00 -7.30 9.05
N HIS A 358 17.15 -6.31 9.34
CA HIS A 358 15.81 -6.17 8.72
C HIS A 358 15.71 -4.92 7.84
N MET A 359 16.84 -4.25 7.58
CA MET A 359 16.85 -3.07 6.71
C MET A 359 16.48 -3.48 5.28
N PRO A 360 15.49 -2.81 4.64
CA PRO A 360 15.18 -3.07 3.25
C PRO A 360 16.41 -2.85 2.36
N ALA A 361 16.60 -3.71 1.35
CA ALA A 361 17.72 -3.58 0.42
C ALA A 361 17.73 -2.17 -0.22
N ALA A 362 18.91 -1.57 -0.36
CA ALA A 362 19.12 -0.21 -0.89
C ALA A 362 18.34 0.92 -0.18
N TRP A 363 17.85 0.71 1.05
CA TRP A 363 17.10 1.73 1.79
C TRP A 363 17.90 3.03 2.00
N ALA A 364 19.17 2.90 2.41
CA ALA A 364 20.04 4.06 2.60
C ALA A 364 20.17 4.87 1.30
N ASP A 365 20.48 4.21 0.19
CA ASP A 365 20.56 4.82 -1.14
C ASP A 365 19.30 5.60 -1.50
N ARG A 366 18.11 5.02 -1.28
CA ARG A 366 16.84 5.71 -1.51
C ARG A 366 16.63 6.94 -0.62
N GLN A 367 17.12 6.94 0.62
CA GLN A 367 17.04 8.13 1.47
C GLN A 367 17.99 9.24 0.98
N PHE A 368 19.20 8.87 0.54
CA PHE A 368 20.17 9.80 -0.02
C PHE A 368 19.68 10.40 -1.35
N GLN A 369 19.15 9.57 -2.27
CA GLN A 369 18.54 10.02 -3.53
C GLN A 369 17.36 10.97 -3.30
N ALA A 370 16.54 10.70 -2.27
CA ALA A 370 15.41 11.56 -1.94
C ALA A 370 15.81 12.89 -1.28
N GLY A 371 17.10 13.16 -1.05
CA GLY A 371 17.58 14.36 -0.35
C GLY A 371 17.15 14.40 1.13
N ARG A 372 16.80 13.24 1.71
CA ARG A 372 16.24 13.14 3.06
C ARG A 372 17.27 12.81 4.12
N VAL A 373 18.57 12.92 3.85
CA VAL A 373 19.62 12.51 4.78
C VAL A 373 20.28 13.71 5.46
N LEU A 374 20.42 13.60 6.78
CA LEU A 374 21.28 14.44 7.61
C LEU A 374 22.51 13.62 8.02
N LEU A 375 23.62 13.81 7.32
CA LEU A 375 24.89 13.10 7.56
C LEU A 375 25.69 13.79 8.68
N LEU A 376 25.84 13.11 9.81
CA LEU A 376 26.55 13.60 10.99
C LEU A 376 27.87 12.83 11.15
N VAL A 377 29.01 13.50 11.03
CA VAL A 377 30.33 12.86 11.08
C VAL A 377 31.09 13.34 12.31
N ASP A 378 31.37 12.39 13.22
CA ASP A 378 32.01 12.64 14.51
C ASP A 378 33.49 12.20 14.52
N GLY A 379 34.36 13.04 15.10
CA GLY A 379 35.73 12.66 15.46
C GLY A 379 36.75 12.66 14.32
N LEU A 380 36.72 13.64 13.41
CA LEU A 380 37.73 13.74 12.34
C LEU A 380 39.16 13.92 12.89
N ASP A 381 39.29 14.56 14.04
CA ASP A 381 40.57 14.77 14.73
C ASP A 381 41.20 13.50 15.31
N GLU A 382 40.40 12.45 15.50
CA GLU A 382 40.86 11.17 16.05
C GLU A 382 41.63 10.33 15.01
N LEU A 383 41.68 10.79 13.75
CA LEU A 383 42.32 10.09 12.63
C LEU A 383 43.73 10.62 12.30
N VAL A 384 44.61 9.72 11.88
CA VAL A 384 45.93 10.10 11.37
C VAL A 384 45.84 10.75 9.98
N ALA A 385 46.87 11.50 9.55
CA ALA A 385 46.83 12.28 8.31
C ALA A 385 46.49 11.46 7.05
N GLY A 386 46.96 10.21 6.97
CA GLY A 386 46.64 9.29 5.87
C GLY A 386 45.16 8.91 5.82
N GLU A 387 44.54 8.66 6.97
CA GLU A 387 43.13 8.30 7.10
C GLU A 387 42.22 9.50 6.87
N ARG A 388 42.63 10.69 7.31
CA ARG A 388 41.91 11.93 6.99
C ARG A 388 41.73 12.07 5.48
N ARG A 389 42.80 11.88 4.68
CA ARG A 389 42.67 11.91 3.21
C ARG A 389 41.61 10.93 2.69
N LYS A 390 41.60 9.69 3.19
CA LYS A 390 40.59 8.69 2.82
C LYS A 390 39.16 9.16 3.16
N VAL A 391 38.96 9.76 4.34
CA VAL A 391 37.65 10.33 4.73
C VAL A 391 37.23 11.48 3.84
N ARG A 392 38.16 12.37 3.46
CA ARG A 392 37.87 13.46 2.53
C ARG A 392 37.43 12.92 1.17
N ASP A 393 38.17 11.97 0.63
CA ASP A 393 37.88 11.41 -0.69
C ASP A 393 36.55 10.63 -0.67
N TRP A 394 36.26 9.91 0.42
CA TRP A 394 34.97 9.27 0.68
C TRP A 394 33.81 10.28 0.75
N LEU A 395 33.96 11.35 1.53
CA LEU A 395 32.96 12.43 1.63
C LEU A 395 32.72 13.10 0.27
N ARG A 396 33.79 13.37 -0.48
CA ARG A 396 33.70 13.95 -1.82
C ARG A 396 32.90 13.07 -2.76
N LEU A 397 33.22 11.77 -2.84
CA LEU A 397 32.50 10.84 -3.70
C LEU A 397 31.02 10.74 -3.30
N LEU A 398 30.74 10.59 -2.00
CA LEU A 398 29.37 10.50 -1.48
C LEU A 398 28.56 11.77 -1.78
N LEU A 399 29.10 12.96 -1.47
CA LEU A 399 28.41 14.24 -1.66
C LEU A 399 28.36 14.70 -3.13
N SER A 400 29.19 14.12 -4.00
CA SER A 400 29.08 14.29 -5.45
C SER A 400 27.95 13.45 -6.05
N ALA A 401 27.71 12.26 -5.50
CA ALA A 401 26.62 11.39 -5.92
C ALA A 401 25.26 11.87 -5.37
N TYR A 402 25.24 12.48 -4.19
CA TYR A 402 24.02 12.92 -3.50
C TYR A 402 24.14 14.39 -3.05
N PRO A 403 24.01 15.36 -3.98
CA PRO A 403 24.30 16.77 -3.73
C PRO A 403 23.41 17.40 -2.66
N ASP A 404 22.15 16.96 -2.55
CA ASP A 404 21.13 17.48 -1.63
C ASP A 404 21.29 17.00 -0.18
N THR A 405 22.31 16.19 0.10
CA THR A 405 22.59 15.69 1.46
C THR A 405 23.03 16.84 2.36
N ARG A 406 22.32 17.04 3.48
CA ARG A 406 22.79 17.94 4.54
C ARG A 406 23.86 17.25 5.36
N SER A 407 24.96 17.94 5.66
CA SER A 407 26.10 17.34 6.37
C SER A 407 26.67 18.24 7.46
N VAL A 408 26.92 17.65 8.62
CA VAL A 408 27.63 18.30 9.74
C VAL A 408 28.83 17.44 10.12
N VAL A 409 30.02 17.98 9.96
CA VAL A 409 31.28 17.32 10.31
C VAL A 409 31.89 18.02 11.52
N THR A 410 32.34 17.28 12.53
CA THR A 410 33.01 17.85 13.70
C THR A 410 34.50 17.52 13.72
N THR A 411 35.32 18.47 14.19
CA THR A 411 36.76 18.29 14.33
C THR A 411 37.36 19.22 15.40
N ARG A 412 38.57 18.93 15.87
CA ARG A 412 39.38 19.86 16.67
C ARG A 412 40.11 20.87 15.78
N PRO A 413 40.42 22.08 16.29
CA PRO A 413 41.17 23.11 15.54
C PRO A 413 42.52 22.62 15.01
N THR A 414 43.18 21.71 15.74
CA THR A 414 44.52 21.19 15.43
C THR A 414 44.54 20.17 14.28
N ALA A 415 43.42 19.49 13.99
CA ALA A 415 43.38 18.42 12.99
C ALA A 415 42.99 18.89 11.59
N ALA A 416 42.36 20.06 11.48
CA ALA A 416 41.91 20.64 10.22
C ALA A 416 42.61 22.00 9.97
N HIS A 417 43.91 22.00 9.70
CA HIS A 417 44.57 23.19 9.17
C HIS A 417 44.13 23.45 7.72
N GLY A 418 43.71 24.68 7.40
CA GLY A 418 43.51 25.25 6.05
C GLY A 418 42.62 24.48 5.07
N ASP A 419 41.51 25.08 4.61
CA ASP A 419 40.72 24.75 3.39
C ASP A 419 40.26 23.31 3.14
N TRP A 420 40.49 22.41 4.09
CA TRP A 420 40.47 20.97 3.86
C TRP A 420 39.16 20.41 3.29
N LEU A 421 38.02 21.04 3.62
CA LEU A 421 36.70 20.76 3.05
C LEU A 421 36.05 21.98 2.36
N ARG A 422 36.76 23.10 2.21
CA ARG A 422 36.22 24.27 1.48
C ARG A 422 35.95 23.92 0.02
N SER A 423 36.81 23.10 -0.60
CA SER A 423 36.61 22.60 -1.97
C SER A 423 35.36 21.73 -2.13
N GLU A 424 34.86 21.14 -1.04
CA GLU A 424 33.69 20.26 -1.03
C GLU A 424 32.40 21.01 -0.61
N GLY A 425 32.46 22.34 -0.49
CA GLY A 425 31.33 23.22 -0.20
C GLY A 425 30.98 23.38 1.29
N PHE A 426 31.87 23.02 2.21
CA PHE A 426 31.61 23.17 3.64
C PHE A 426 31.84 24.60 4.16
N ALA A 427 30.82 25.18 4.79
CA ALA A 427 30.93 26.41 5.56
C ALA A 427 31.64 26.14 6.90
N ARG A 428 32.50 27.08 7.32
CA ARG A 428 33.36 26.94 8.51
C ARG A 428 32.84 27.76 9.68
N TRP A 429 32.79 27.09 10.82
CA TRP A 429 32.19 27.60 12.04
C TRP A 429 33.02 27.12 13.24
N ALA A 430 33.58 28.06 14.00
CA ALA A 430 34.40 27.80 15.17
C ALA A 430 33.59 28.00 16.45
N TRP A 431 33.62 27.03 17.35
CA TRP A 431 32.92 27.05 18.61
C TRP A 431 33.52 28.09 19.56
N THR A 432 32.65 28.82 20.27
CA THR A 432 33.03 29.67 21.40
C THR A 432 32.24 29.25 22.62
N GLY A 433 32.95 28.71 23.61
CA GLY A 433 32.42 28.38 24.94
C GLY A 433 32.43 29.58 25.85
#